data_AF-A0A3A2Z0Z4-F1
#
_entry.id   AF-A0A3A2Z0Z4-F1
#
_cell.length_a   1.000
_cell.length_b   1.000
_cell.length_c   1.000
_cell.angle_alpha   90.00
_cell.angle_beta   90.00
_cell.angle_gamma   90.00
#
_symmetry.space_group_name_H-M   'P 1'
#
loop_
_entity.id
_entity.type
_entity.pdbx_description
1 polymer ?
#
loop_
_entity_poly.entity_id
_entity_poly.type
_entity_poly.pdbx_seq_one_letter_code
_entity_poly.pdbx_strand_id
1 'polypeptide(L)'
;MTGTEFKTAPNKFEVLAAHDSVVEASGSLNTLAASLFKIGQDIRYLGSGPRCGLAELLLPENEPGSSIMPGKVNPTQCESLTMVCCQVMGNHVAATIGGMNGQFELNVFKPS
;
A
#
# COMPACT_ATOMS: atom_id res chain seq x y z
N MET A 1 12.35 26.69 -8.02
CA MET A 1 12.04 26.03 -6.72
C MET A 1 10.76 25.23 -6.90
N THR A 2 10.55 24.18 -6.10
CA THR A 2 9.66 23.00 -6.21
C THR A 2 8.24 23.14 -6.81
N GLY A 3 7.72 24.33 -7.07
CA GLY A 3 6.34 24.54 -7.56
C GLY A 3 5.26 24.45 -6.48
N THR A 4 5.67 24.23 -5.23
CA THR A 4 4.80 24.07 -4.06
C THR A 4 5.19 25.09 -2.99
N GLU A 5 4.19 25.65 -2.30
CA GLU A 5 4.41 26.57 -1.18
C GLU A 5 4.86 25.79 0.07
N PHE A 6 6.09 26.03 0.53
CA PHE A 6 6.61 25.50 1.79
C PHE A 6 6.58 26.58 2.87
N LYS A 7 6.04 26.24 4.04
CA LYS A 7 5.98 27.13 5.20
C LYS A 7 6.86 26.58 6.32
N THR A 8 7.45 27.50 7.07
CA THR A 8 8.23 27.16 8.25
C THR A 8 7.30 26.63 9.35
N ALA A 9 7.65 25.50 9.98
CA ALA A 9 6.86 24.98 11.10
C ALA A 9 6.74 26.02 12.22
N PRO A 10 5.54 26.22 12.80
CA PRO A 10 5.30 27.22 13.84
C PRO A 10 5.98 26.87 15.16
N ASN A 11 6.20 25.57 15.43
CA ASN A 11 6.96 25.08 16.57
C ASN A 11 8.13 24.21 16.07
N LYS A 12 9.36 24.60 16.41
CA LYS A 12 10.57 23.86 16.00
C LYS A 12 10.88 22.65 16.88
N PHE A 13 10.49 22.71 18.15
CA PHE A 13 10.71 21.62 19.08
C PHE A 13 9.84 20.43 18.72
N GLU A 14 8.57 20.66 18.38
CA GLU A 14 7.62 19.61 18.00
C GLU A 14 8.10 18.85 16.75
N VAL A 15 8.40 19.53 15.64
CA VAL A 15 8.87 18.86 14.39
C VAL A 15 10.25 18.21 14.49
N LEU A 16 11.01 18.46 15.56
CA LEU A 16 12.28 17.80 15.83
C LEU A 16 12.10 16.58 16.76
N ALA A 17 11.29 16.74 17.80
CA ALA A 17 11.03 15.74 18.83
C ALA A 17 10.01 14.67 18.41
N ALA A 18 9.14 14.98 17.45
CA ALA A 18 8.10 14.08 16.95
C ALA A 18 7.95 14.19 15.42
N HIS A 19 7.33 13.16 14.83
CA HIS A 19 7.08 13.06 13.39
C HIS A 19 5.63 12.64 13.10
N ASP A 20 4.69 13.26 13.80
CA ASP A 20 3.27 12.90 13.77
C ASP A 20 2.67 13.06 12.37
N SER A 21 3.08 14.09 11.62
CA SER A 21 2.69 14.28 10.22
C SER A 21 3.08 13.11 9.32
N VAL A 22 4.19 12.42 9.61
CA VAL A 22 4.61 11.21 8.87
C VAL A 22 3.75 10.02 9.26
N VAL A 23 3.42 9.88 10.55
CA VAL A 23 2.50 8.83 11.04
C VAL A 23 1.11 9.02 10.44
N GLU A 24 0.60 10.24 10.38
CA GLU A 24 -0.68 10.60 9.75
C GLU A 24 -0.69 10.28 8.25
N ALA A 25 0.36 10.71 7.52
CA ALA A 25 0.50 10.41 6.10
C ALA A 25 0.54 8.89 5.85
N SER A 26 1.29 8.15 6.67
CA SER A 26 1.36 6.69 6.64
C SER A 26 0.00 6.04 6.92
N GLY A 27 -0.77 6.59 7.88
CA GLY A 27 -2.13 6.13 8.19
C GLY A 27 -3.09 6.30 7.01
N SER A 28 -3.00 7.44 6.30
CA SER A 28 -3.78 7.67 5.08
C SER A 28 -3.45 6.65 3.98
N LEU A 29 -2.16 6.31 3.81
CA LEU A 29 -1.73 5.26 2.88
C LEU A 29 -2.20 3.87 3.32
N ASN A 30 -2.23 3.59 4.62
CA ASN A 30 -2.74 2.34 5.17
C ASN A 30 -4.24 2.16 4.89
N THR A 31 -5.04 3.23 5.00
CA THR A 31 -6.45 3.22 4.59
C THR A 31 -6.62 2.95 3.10
N LEU A 32 -5.79 3.57 2.26
CA LEU A 32 -5.78 3.31 0.82
C LEU A 32 -5.43 1.84 0.52
N ALA A 33 -4.42 1.28 1.20
CA ALA A 33 -4.02 -0.11 1.04
C ALA A 33 -5.15 -1.08 1.38
N ALA A 34 -5.92 -0.83 2.45
CA ALA A 34 -7.09 -1.66 2.79
C ALA A 34 -8.15 -1.63 1.68
N SER A 35 -8.41 -0.45 1.11
CA SER A 35 -9.39 -0.27 0.03
C SER A 35 -8.94 -0.96 -1.26
N LEU A 36 -7.67 -0.78 -1.65
CA LEU A 36 -7.09 -1.40 -2.84
C LEU A 36 -6.98 -2.91 -2.70
N PHE A 37 -6.67 -3.42 -1.51
CA PHE A 37 -6.65 -4.86 -1.24
C PHE A 37 -8.02 -5.47 -1.53
N LYS A 38 -9.10 -4.87 -1.01
CA LYS A 38 -10.47 -5.32 -1.29
C LYS A 38 -10.79 -5.31 -2.77
N ILE A 39 -10.49 -4.21 -3.47
CA ILE A 39 -10.74 -4.10 -4.92
C ILE A 39 -9.97 -5.19 -5.70
N GLY A 40 -8.69 -5.41 -5.38
CA GLY A 40 -7.88 -6.46 -6.00
C GLY A 40 -8.43 -7.86 -5.75
N GLN A 41 -8.95 -8.12 -4.54
CA GLN A 41 -9.61 -9.38 -4.19
C GLN A 41 -10.91 -9.58 -5.00
N ASP A 42 -11.76 -8.57 -5.12
CA ASP A 42 -12.99 -8.66 -5.91
C ASP A 42 -12.68 -8.98 -7.37
N ILE A 43 -11.76 -8.23 -8.00
CA ILE A 43 -11.42 -8.42 -9.41
C ILE A 43 -10.91 -9.85 -9.66
N ARG A 44 -10.02 -10.38 -8.81
CA ARG A 44 -9.49 -11.74 -9.00
C ARG A 44 -10.55 -12.83 -8.77
N TYR A 45 -11.50 -12.62 -7.86
CA TYR A 45 -12.58 -13.59 -7.63
C TYR A 45 -13.60 -13.54 -8.77
N LEU A 46 -14.02 -12.36 -9.20
CA LEU A 46 -14.92 -12.19 -10.34
C LEU A 46 -14.29 -12.70 -11.65
N GLY A 47 -12.96 -12.60 -11.79
CA GLY A 47 -12.20 -13.17 -12.90
C GLY A 47 -11.81 -14.65 -12.76
N SER A 48 -12.21 -15.33 -11.69
CA SER A 48 -11.85 -16.74 -11.47
C SER A 48 -12.57 -17.66 -12.44
N GLY A 49 -11.88 -18.65 -13.01
CA GLY A 49 -12.43 -19.50 -14.06
C GLY A 49 -11.37 -20.37 -14.73
N PRO A 50 -11.62 -20.90 -15.95
CA PRO A 50 -12.75 -20.57 -16.83
C PRO A 50 -14.01 -21.41 -16.63
N ARG A 51 -13.98 -22.50 -15.85
CA ARG A 51 -15.14 -23.42 -15.70
C ARG A 51 -15.62 -23.63 -14.27
N CYS A 52 -14.73 -23.47 -13.29
CA CYS A 52 -14.98 -23.80 -11.89
C CYS A 52 -14.81 -22.57 -10.97
N GLY A 53 -15.07 -21.37 -11.49
CA GLY A 53 -15.02 -20.10 -10.76
C GLY A 53 -16.26 -19.26 -11.07
N LEU A 54 -16.22 -17.96 -10.75
CA LEU A 54 -17.35 -17.04 -11.02
C LEU A 54 -17.43 -16.64 -12.51
N ALA A 55 -16.29 -16.37 -13.14
CA ALA A 55 -16.17 -15.98 -14.55
C ALA A 55 -17.07 -14.80 -14.98
N GLU A 56 -17.33 -13.86 -14.08
CA GLU A 56 -18.10 -12.63 -14.36
C GLU A 56 -17.26 -11.56 -15.07
N LEU A 57 -15.93 -11.59 -14.88
CA LEU A 57 -14.97 -10.73 -15.57
C LEU A 57 -13.99 -11.56 -16.41
N LEU A 58 -13.56 -10.99 -17.53
CA LEU A 58 -12.45 -11.50 -18.34
C LEU A 58 -11.22 -10.64 -18.09
N LEU A 59 -10.18 -11.23 -17.48
CA LEU A 59 -8.93 -10.54 -17.22
C LEU A 59 -8.02 -10.59 -18.45
N PRO A 60 -7.26 -9.53 -18.75
CA PRO A 60 -6.28 -9.55 -19.84
C PRO A 60 -5.13 -10.51 -19.52
N GLU A 61 -4.72 -11.30 -20.51
CA GLU A 61 -3.56 -12.19 -20.43
C GLU A 61 -2.28 -11.39 -20.67
N ASN A 62 -1.40 -11.33 -19.67
CA ASN A 62 -0.14 -10.57 -19.72
C ASN A 62 1.11 -11.45 -19.65
N GLU A 63 1.03 -12.65 -19.06
CA GLU A 63 2.08 -13.66 -19.14
C GLU A 63 1.78 -14.70 -20.24
N PRO A 64 2.80 -15.33 -20.83
CA PRO A 64 2.58 -16.40 -21.81
C PRO A 64 1.79 -17.57 -21.19
N GLY A 65 0.56 -17.78 -21.66
CA GLY A 65 -0.21 -18.96 -21.35
C GLY A 65 0.38 -20.24 -21.94
N SER A 66 -0.05 -21.39 -21.42
CA SER A 66 0.28 -22.69 -22.00
C SER A 66 -0.75 -23.07 -23.05
N SER A 67 -0.32 -23.52 -24.23
CA SER A 67 -1.21 -23.99 -25.30
C SER A 67 -2.08 -25.18 -24.89
N ILE A 68 -1.72 -25.92 -23.83
CA ILE A 68 -2.52 -27.01 -23.24
C ILE A 68 -3.60 -26.51 -22.26
N MET A 69 -3.51 -25.25 -21.80
CA MET A 69 -4.43 -24.62 -20.84
C MET A 69 -5.13 -23.40 -21.44
N PRO A 70 -5.95 -23.56 -22.49
CA PRO A 70 -6.62 -22.43 -23.14
C PRO A 70 -7.59 -21.73 -22.19
N GLY A 71 -7.54 -20.39 -22.18
CA GLY A 71 -8.41 -19.54 -21.36
C GLY A 71 -8.04 -19.46 -19.88
N LYS A 72 -6.95 -20.10 -19.45
CA LYS A 72 -6.41 -19.92 -18.10
C LYS A 72 -5.62 -18.61 -18.04
N VAL A 73 -6.13 -17.64 -17.28
CA VAL A 73 -5.44 -16.37 -16.99
C VAL A 73 -5.26 -16.27 -15.48
N ASN A 74 -4.01 -16.13 -15.03
CA ASN A 74 -3.73 -15.87 -13.62
C ASN A 74 -3.89 -14.37 -13.34
N PRO A 75 -4.48 -13.97 -12.21
CA PRO A 75 -4.69 -12.56 -11.86
C PRO A 75 -3.43 -11.92 -11.25
N THR A 76 -2.27 -12.04 -11.91
CA THR A 76 -0.95 -11.70 -11.34
C THR A 76 -0.80 -10.24 -10.92
N GLN A 77 -1.48 -9.31 -11.60
CA GLN A 77 -1.52 -7.91 -11.21
C GLN A 77 -2.33 -7.68 -9.92
N CYS A 78 -3.38 -8.47 -9.70
CA CYS A 78 -4.11 -8.43 -8.42
C CYS A 78 -3.27 -9.08 -7.31
N GLU A 79 -2.55 -10.15 -7.61
CA GLU A 79 -1.61 -10.78 -6.67
C GLU A 79 -0.51 -9.80 -6.25
N SER A 80 0.14 -9.14 -7.20
CA SER A 80 1.16 -8.12 -6.89
C SER A 80 0.60 -6.95 -6.09
N LEU A 81 -0.58 -6.43 -6.48
CA LEU A 81 -1.25 -5.34 -5.75
C LEU A 81 -1.54 -5.73 -4.30
N THR A 82 -2.10 -6.93 -4.06
CA THR A 82 -2.43 -7.39 -2.71
C THR A 82 -1.18 -7.60 -1.85
N MET A 83 -0.07 -8.10 -2.43
CA MET A 83 1.22 -8.19 -1.73
C MET A 83 1.77 -6.81 -1.34
N VAL A 84 1.70 -5.81 -2.23
CA VAL A 84 2.11 -4.43 -1.93
C VAL A 84 1.25 -3.84 -0.82
N CYS A 85 -0.06 -4.07 -0.84
CA CYS A 85 -0.95 -3.59 0.22
C CYS A 85 -0.57 -4.17 1.59
N CYS A 86 -0.27 -5.47 1.68
CA CYS A 86 0.23 -6.09 2.91
C CYS A 86 1.55 -5.46 3.38
N GLN A 87 2.47 -5.17 2.46
CA GLN A 87 3.73 -4.51 2.79
C GLN A 87 3.49 -3.09 3.35
N VAL A 88 2.57 -2.32 2.75
CA VAL A 88 2.21 -0.98 3.25
C VAL A 88 1.65 -1.04 4.67
N MET A 89 0.79 -2.04 4.96
CA MET A 89 0.26 -2.23 6.31
C MET A 89 1.36 -2.55 7.33
N GLY A 90 2.32 -3.40 6.97
CA GLY A 90 3.50 -3.67 7.80
C GLY A 90 4.37 -2.43 8.02
N ASN A 91 4.60 -1.65 6.96
CA ASN A 91 5.36 -0.40 7.04
C ASN A 91 4.65 0.63 7.93
N HIS A 92 3.31 0.67 7.93
CA HIS A 92 2.56 1.56 8.81
C HIS A 92 2.75 1.24 10.30
N VAL A 93 2.80 -0.06 10.65
CA VAL A 93 3.13 -0.49 12.01
C VAL A 93 4.53 -0.02 12.40
N ALA A 94 5.52 -0.21 11.51
CA ALA A 94 6.89 0.25 11.74
C ALA A 94 6.96 1.78 11.92
N ALA A 95 6.29 2.55 11.06
CA ALA A 95 6.22 4.01 11.14
C ALA A 95 5.57 4.49 12.45
N THR A 96 4.51 3.81 12.90
CA THR A 96 3.85 4.12 14.18
C THR A 96 4.78 3.86 15.37
N ILE A 97 5.52 2.74 15.35
CA ILE A 97 6.52 2.43 16.37
C ILE A 97 7.66 3.47 16.36
N GLY A 98 8.17 3.86 15.18
CA GLY A 98 9.20 4.90 15.08
C GLY A 98 8.70 6.27 15.58
N GLY A 99 7.47 6.64 15.23
CA GLY A 99 6.84 7.90 15.63
C GLY A 99 6.73 8.04 17.16
N MET A 100 6.34 6.97 17.87
CA MET A 100 6.15 7.02 19.33
C MET A 100 7.46 7.02 20.15
N ASN A 101 8.60 6.65 19.56
CA ASN A 101 9.88 6.48 20.27
C ASN A 101 10.76 7.75 20.28
N GLY A 102 10.18 8.94 20.13
CA GLY A 102 10.88 10.20 20.36
C GLY A 102 11.30 10.37 21.82
N GLN A 103 12.49 10.93 22.06
CA GLN A 103 13.01 11.15 23.41
C GLN A 103 13.48 12.59 23.57
N PHE A 104 12.84 13.32 24.49
CA PHE A 104 13.13 14.74 24.77
C PHE A 104 13.07 15.60 23.49
N GLU A 105 14.15 16.30 23.13
CA GLU A 105 14.16 17.27 22.03
C GLU A 105 14.30 16.65 20.63
N LEU A 106 14.51 15.33 20.51
CA LEU A 106 14.79 14.71 19.21
C LEU A 106 14.22 13.29 19.08
N ASN A 107 13.49 13.04 18.00
CA ASN A 107 13.23 11.68 17.53
C ASN A 107 14.40 11.21 16.66
N VAL A 108 15.07 10.11 17.04
CA VAL A 108 16.20 9.54 16.28
C VAL A 108 15.80 8.42 15.31
N PHE A 109 14.52 8.04 15.29
CA PHE A 109 13.92 7.07 14.35
C PHE A 109 13.52 7.73 13.02
N LYS A 110 14.24 8.77 12.57
CA LYS A 110 13.96 9.46 11.29
C LYS A 110 14.27 8.64 10.03
N PRO A 111 15.32 7.79 9.99
CA PRO A 111 15.65 7.04 8.79
C PRO A 111 14.74 5.83 8.50
N SER A 112 13.98 5.36 9.51
CA SER A 112 13.18 4.14 9.47
C SER A 112 11.82 4.31 8.81
#